data_AF-A0A8H5D4V5-F1
#
_entry.id   AF-A0A8H5D4V5-F1
#
_cell.length_a   1.000
_cell.length_b   1.000
_cell.length_c   1.000
_cell.angle_alpha   90.00
_cell.angle_beta   90.00
_cell.angle_gamma   90.00
#
_symmetry.space_group_name_H-M   'P 1'
#
loop_
_entity.id
_entity.type
_entity.pdbx_description
1 polymer ?
#
loop_
_entity_poly.entity_id
_entity_poly.type
_entity_poly.pdbx_seq_one_letter_code
_entity_poly.pdbx_strand_id
1 'polypeptide(L)'
;MPALQAPSLSGPALGHVNLMLDTFIANASVEDLRAITRNLLATNSSCLTQSYKSCARNRLRRADNTAELLSATLFQQAEDSFHMPTQSLYDLLSRTRKLYGVGFGSSSLPLLTAIVRATIGIRWRERGEMTELLAVVDHDISQAIQSTKEEIASGSIDDITAVRDAAERLRLAVVDSRKDVSTWNGRFPFGRADISIHCWKL
;
A
#
# COMPACT_ATOMS: atom_id res chain seq x y z
N MET A 1 -60.85 3.48 -24.15
CA MET A 1 -60.07 3.82 -22.95
C MET A 1 -58.89 2.84 -22.86
N PRO A 2 -57.69 3.19 -23.35
CA PRO A 2 -56.52 2.32 -23.22
C PRO A 2 -55.87 2.50 -21.83
N ALA A 3 -55.44 1.40 -21.23
CA ALA A 3 -54.82 1.35 -19.91
C ALA A 3 -53.38 1.91 -19.94
N LEU A 4 -53.06 2.76 -18.97
CA LEU A 4 -51.74 3.33 -18.72
C LEU A 4 -50.75 2.23 -18.30
N GLN A 5 -49.73 1.96 -19.13
CA GLN A 5 -48.55 1.22 -18.70
C GLN A 5 -47.69 2.12 -17.81
N ALA A 6 -47.52 1.72 -16.56
CA ALA A 6 -46.56 2.35 -15.65
C ALA A 6 -45.13 1.94 -16.06
N PRO A 7 -44.16 2.88 -16.10
CA PRO A 7 -42.77 2.56 -16.38
C PRO A 7 -42.16 1.79 -15.21
N SER A 8 -41.62 0.61 -15.51
CA SER A 8 -40.81 -0.17 -14.56
C SER A 8 -39.53 0.61 -14.23
N LEU A 9 -39.52 1.23 -13.04
CA LEU A 9 -38.31 1.77 -12.43
C LEU A 9 -37.43 0.60 -11.97
N SER A 10 -36.69 0.00 -12.89
CA SER A 10 -35.62 -0.93 -12.59
C SER A 10 -34.39 -0.15 -12.13
N GLY A 11 -34.40 0.30 -10.87
CA GLY A 11 -33.16 0.59 -10.16
C GLY A 11 -32.31 -0.68 -10.06
N PRO A 12 -30.97 -0.56 -9.89
CA PRO A 12 -30.12 -1.72 -9.73
C PRO A 12 -30.60 -2.53 -8.53
N ALA A 13 -31.04 -3.77 -8.78
CA ALA A 13 -31.39 -4.69 -7.72
C ALA A 13 -30.15 -4.91 -6.85
N LEU A 14 -30.16 -4.32 -5.65
CA LEU A 14 -29.34 -4.79 -4.54
C LEU A 14 -29.73 -6.25 -4.34
N GLY A 15 -29.00 -7.14 -5.00
CA GLY A 15 -29.29 -8.57 -5.02
C GLY A 15 -29.43 -9.05 -3.59
N HIS A 16 -30.50 -9.82 -3.34
CA HIS A 16 -30.78 -10.43 -2.06
C HIS A 16 -29.48 -10.93 -1.43
N VAL A 17 -29.12 -10.35 -0.29
CA VAL A 17 -27.95 -10.79 0.48
C VAL A 17 -28.14 -12.28 0.75
N ASN A 18 -27.24 -13.11 0.23
CA ASN A 18 -27.37 -14.55 0.33
C ASN A 18 -27.04 -14.96 1.76
N LEU A 19 -28.08 -15.13 2.59
CA LEU A 19 -27.96 -15.45 4.01
C LEU A 19 -27.04 -16.66 4.28
N MET A 20 -27.06 -17.66 3.41
CA MET A 20 -26.20 -18.85 3.55
C MET A 20 -24.74 -18.52 3.29
N LEU A 21 -24.45 -17.72 2.25
CA LEU A 21 -23.10 -17.28 1.95
C LEU A 21 -22.58 -16.31 3.03
N ASP A 22 -23.42 -15.41 3.53
CA ASP A 22 -23.08 -14.51 4.63
C ASP A 22 -22.76 -15.28 5.91
N THR A 23 -23.57 -16.30 6.22
CA THR A 23 -23.31 -17.20 7.35
C THR A 23 -21.97 -17.90 7.18
N PHE A 24 -21.65 -18.38 5.97
CA PHE A 24 -20.32 -18.94 5.69
C PHE A 24 -19.21 -17.89 5.87
N ILE A 25 -19.31 -16.70 5.27
CA ILE A 25 -18.30 -15.64 5.36
C ILE A 25 -18.05 -15.23 6.82
N ALA A 26 -19.10 -15.14 7.63
CA ALA A 26 -19.01 -14.76 9.03
C ALA A 26 -18.29 -15.80 9.91
N ASN A 27 -18.27 -17.07 9.49
CA ASN A 27 -17.70 -18.17 10.26
C ASN A 27 -16.44 -18.78 9.62
N ALA A 28 -16.13 -18.46 8.37
CA ALA A 28 -14.96 -18.94 7.67
C ALA A 28 -13.67 -18.35 8.29
N SER A 29 -12.61 -19.15 8.33
CA SER A 29 -11.32 -18.65 8.78
C SER A 29 -10.75 -17.65 7.76
N VAL A 30 -9.88 -16.75 8.20
CA VAL A 30 -9.21 -15.81 7.30
C VAL A 30 -8.40 -16.55 6.24
N GLU A 31 -7.85 -17.72 6.57
CA GLU A 31 -7.08 -18.50 5.60
C GLU A 31 -7.98 -19.14 4.53
N ASP A 32 -9.15 -19.66 4.91
CA ASP A 32 -10.13 -20.18 3.95
C ASP A 32 -10.58 -19.08 3.00
N LEU A 33 -10.90 -17.89 3.53
CA LEU A 33 -11.30 -16.74 2.71
C LEU A 33 -10.20 -16.33 1.74
N ARG A 34 -8.93 -16.34 2.15
CA ARG A 34 -7.79 -16.05 1.25
C ARG A 34 -7.63 -17.13 0.19
N ALA A 35 -7.71 -18.41 0.56
CA ALA A 35 -7.57 -19.53 -0.37
C ALA A 35 -8.68 -19.49 -1.44
N ILE A 36 -9.94 -19.32 -1.01
CA ILE A 36 -11.09 -19.19 -1.90
C ILE A 36 -10.94 -17.98 -2.82
N THR A 37 -10.58 -16.81 -2.27
CA THR A 37 -10.41 -15.59 -3.06
C THR A 37 -9.30 -15.74 -4.10
N ARG A 38 -8.12 -16.28 -3.72
CA ARG A 38 -7.02 -16.51 -4.66
C ARG A 38 -7.43 -17.48 -5.76
N ASN A 39 -8.12 -18.58 -5.42
CA ASN A 39 -8.60 -19.54 -6.40
C ASN A 39 -9.61 -18.91 -7.36
N LEU A 40 -10.59 -18.16 -6.83
CA LEU A 40 -11.56 -17.42 -7.65
C LEU A 40 -10.87 -16.46 -8.63
N LEU A 41 -9.87 -15.70 -8.16
CA LEU A 41 -9.13 -14.78 -9.04
C LEU A 41 -8.24 -15.50 -10.07
N ALA A 42 -7.72 -16.68 -9.72
CA ALA A 42 -6.84 -17.45 -10.61
C ALA A 42 -7.58 -18.23 -11.70
N THR A 43 -8.78 -18.75 -11.42
CA THR A 43 -9.50 -19.65 -12.33
C THR A 43 -10.60 -18.98 -13.15
N ASN A 44 -10.92 -17.71 -12.88
CA ASN A 44 -12.00 -16.99 -13.56
C ASN A 44 -11.48 -15.90 -14.50
N SER A 45 -12.41 -15.27 -15.23
CA SER A 45 -12.10 -14.24 -16.22
C SER A 45 -11.49 -12.98 -15.60
N SER A 46 -10.79 -12.21 -16.44
CA SER A 46 -10.24 -10.90 -16.09
C SER A 46 -11.29 -9.92 -15.56
N CYS A 47 -12.54 -10.05 -15.99
CA CYS A 47 -13.67 -9.25 -15.51
C CYS A 47 -13.88 -9.40 -13.99
N LEU A 48 -13.85 -10.63 -13.46
CA LEU A 48 -13.99 -10.87 -12.01
C LEU A 48 -12.87 -10.19 -11.22
N THR A 49 -11.63 -10.29 -11.73
CA THR A 49 -10.46 -9.65 -11.11
C THR A 49 -10.61 -8.13 -11.08
N GLN A 50 -11.13 -7.52 -12.17
CA GLN A 50 -11.37 -6.09 -12.23
C GLN A 50 -12.48 -5.64 -11.27
N SER A 51 -13.57 -6.40 -11.16
CA SER A 51 -14.64 -6.15 -10.19
C SER A 51 -14.13 -6.26 -8.76
N TYR A 52 -13.35 -7.30 -8.43
CA TYR A 52 -12.74 -7.48 -7.12
C TYR A 52 -11.83 -6.28 -6.76
N LYS A 53 -10.92 -5.90 -7.67
CA LYS A 53 -10.07 -4.72 -7.51
C LYS A 53 -10.89 -3.45 -7.28
N SER A 54 -11.98 -3.26 -8.02
CA SER A 54 -12.86 -2.09 -7.86
C SER A 54 -13.55 -2.05 -6.49
N CYS A 55 -14.06 -3.19 -6.01
CA CYS A 55 -14.63 -3.31 -4.67
C CYS A 55 -13.58 -3.01 -3.58
N ALA A 56 -12.36 -3.57 -3.71
CA ALA A 56 -11.27 -3.34 -2.77
C ALA A 56 -10.84 -1.86 -2.74
N ARG A 57 -10.68 -1.23 -3.92
CA ARG A 57 -10.40 0.21 -4.06
C ARG A 57 -11.46 1.07 -3.38
N ASN A 58 -12.74 0.78 -3.60
CA ASN A 58 -13.84 1.50 -2.96
C ASN A 58 -13.83 1.36 -1.44
N ARG A 59 -13.51 0.16 -0.92
CA ARG A 59 -13.38 -0.06 0.53
C ARG A 59 -12.22 0.73 1.12
N LEU A 60 -11.05 0.74 0.47
CA LEU A 60 -9.86 1.44 0.97
C LEU A 60 -10.01 2.96 0.97
N ARG A 61 -10.75 3.53 0.02
CA ARG A 61 -11.11 4.96 0.00
C ARG A 61 -12.01 5.36 1.17
N ARG A 62 -12.93 4.48 1.57
CA ARG A 62 -13.85 4.75 2.70
C ARG A 62 -13.19 4.59 4.07
N ALA A 63 -12.24 3.66 4.18
CA ALA A 63 -11.51 3.39 5.42
C ALA A 63 -10.13 4.07 5.39
N ASP A 64 -10.09 5.36 5.07
CA ASP A 64 -8.83 6.10 5.03
C ASP A 64 -8.42 6.58 6.41
N ASN A 65 -7.35 6.01 6.94
CA ASN A 65 -6.72 6.37 8.20
C ASN A 65 -5.28 6.87 7.99
N THR A 66 -4.95 7.31 6.76
CA THR A 66 -3.58 7.68 6.39
C THR A 66 -3.01 8.81 7.26
N ALA A 67 -3.80 9.84 7.56
CA ALA A 67 -3.35 10.96 8.38
C ALA A 67 -2.98 10.56 9.82
N GLU A 68 -3.78 9.66 10.42
CA GLU A 68 -3.52 9.12 11.76
C GLU A 68 -2.25 8.26 11.77
N LEU A 69 -2.07 7.39 10.78
CA LEU A 69 -0.86 6.56 10.70
C LEU A 69 0.42 7.38 10.48
N LEU A 70 0.32 8.51 9.77
CA LEU A 70 1.45 9.40 9.50
C LEU A 70 1.86 10.26 10.71
N SER A 71 0.97 10.46 11.68
CA SER A 71 1.29 11.22 12.90
C SER A 71 1.89 10.35 14.02
N ALA A 72 1.82 9.04 13.88
CA ALA A 72 2.30 8.10 14.88
C ALA A 72 3.84 7.95 14.89
N THR A 73 4.39 7.67 16.06
CA THR A 73 5.82 7.38 16.23
C THR A 73 6.18 6.02 15.62
N LEU A 74 7.00 6.00 14.56
CA LEU A 74 7.36 4.77 13.82
C LEU A 74 8.53 3.99 14.44
N PHE A 75 9.40 4.69 15.18
CA PHE A 75 10.60 4.13 15.79
C PHE A 75 10.72 4.60 17.23
N GLN A 76 11.17 3.71 18.10
CA GLN A 76 11.43 4.03 19.51
C GLN A 76 12.87 3.70 19.86
N GLN A 77 13.49 4.54 20.69
CA GLN A 77 14.83 4.29 21.19
C GLN A 77 14.81 3.23 22.30
N ALA A 78 15.65 2.21 22.16
CA ALA A 78 15.91 1.22 23.19
C ALA A 78 16.97 1.71 24.19
N GLU A 79 17.15 0.97 25.29
CA GLU A 79 18.10 1.33 26.37
C GLU A 79 19.54 1.50 25.87
N ASP A 80 19.94 0.77 24.83
CA ASP A 80 21.28 0.83 24.25
C ASP A 80 21.43 1.90 23.14
N SER A 81 20.51 2.88 23.13
CA SER A 81 20.48 4.02 22.20
C SER A 81 20.18 3.66 20.73
N PHE A 82 20.03 2.38 20.37
CA PHE A 82 19.56 1.96 19.06
C PHE A 82 18.03 2.01 18.98
N HIS A 83 17.51 2.21 17.78
CA HIS A 83 16.08 2.29 17.54
C HIS A 83 15.51 0.95 17.10
N MET A 84 14.29 0.69 17.56
CA MET A 84 13.49 -0.49 17.24
C MET A 84 12.17 -0.04 16.60
N PRO A 85 11.57 -0.86 15.72
CA PRO A 85 10.28 -0.55 15.13
C PRO A 85 9.17 -0.54 16.18
N THR A 86 8.17 0.31 15.99
CA THR A 86 6.93 0.32 16.78
C THR A 86 5.81 -0.40 16.01
N GLN A 87 4.70 -0.70 16.70
CA GLN A 87 3.50 -1.23 16.06
C GLN A 87 2.96 -0.31 14.94
N SER A 88 3.07 1.00 15.12
CA SER A 88 2.63 2.00 14.15
C SER A 88 3.32 1.86 12.80
N LEU A 89 4.60 1.44 12.78
CA LEU A 89 5.31 1.16 11.52
C LEU A 89 4.73 -0.05 10.80
N TYR A 90 4.41 -1.12 11.53
CA TYR A 90 3.74 -2.29 10.95
C TYR A 90 2.37 -1.95 10.38
N ASP A 91 1.61 -1.09 11.05
CA ASP A 91 0.30 -0.64 10.59
C ASP A 91 0.40 0.25 9.34
N LEU A 92 1.38 1.18 9.31
CA LEU A 92 1.66 2.02 8.16
C LEU A 92 2.14 1.19 6.96
N LEU A 93 2.98 0.18 7.17
CA LEU A 93 3.36 -0.78 6.13
C LEU A 93 2.15 -1.57 5.64
N SER A 94 1.31 -2.09 6.53
CA SER A 94 0.07 -2.80 6.16
C SER A 94 -0.84 -1.94 5.29
N ARG A 95 -1.02 -0.65 5.62
CA ARG A 95 -1.76 0.31 4.80
C ARG A 95 -1.11 0.50 3.43
N THR A 96 0.20 0.71 3.40
CA THR A 96 0.99 0.90 2.17
C THR A 96 0.80 -0.27 1.20
N ARG A 97 0.92 -1.52 1.69
CA ARG A 97 0.75 -2.73 0.88
C ARG A 97 -0.67 -2.92 0.36
N LYS A 98 -1.68 -2.54 1.15
CA LYS A 98 -3.07 -2.53 0.70
C LYS A 98 -3.27 -1.56 -0.47
N LEU A 99 -2.65 -0.38 -0.42
CA LEU A 99 -2.76 0.63 -1.49
C LEU A 99 -2.13 0.15 -2.79
N TYR A 100 -0.82 -0.15 -2.79
CA TYR A 100 -0.17 -0.59 -4.04
C TYR A 100 -0.71 -1.93 -4.54
N GLY A 101 -1.16 -2.81 -3.64
CA GLY A 101 -1.71 -4.13 -3.99
C GLY A 101 -3.04 -4.06 -4.76
N VAL A 102 -3.82 -2.99 -4.59
CA VAL A 102 -5.03 -2.74 -5.40
C VAL A 102 -4.78 -1.79 -6.56
N GLY A 103 -3.51 -1.43 -6.84
CA GLY A 103 -3.14 -0.51 -7.91
C GLY A 103 -3.39 0.96 -7.58
N PHE A 104 -3.25 1.36 -6.32
CA PHE A 104 -3.09 2.76 -5.89
C PHE A 104 -1.63 3.02 -5.53
N GLY A 105 -0.73 2.75 -6.49
CA GLY A 105 0.71 2.87 -6.29
C GLY A 105 1.11 4.30 -5.93
N SER A 106 0.61 5.29 -6.69
CA SER A 106 0.87 6.72 -6.44
C SER A 106 0.54 7.14 -5.01
N SER A 107 -0.60 6.69 -4.48
CA SER A 107 -1.07 6.98 -3.11
C SER A 107 -0.20 6.32 -2.03
N SER A 108 0.59 5.30 -2.37
CA SER A 108 1.47 4.60 -1.42
C SER A 108 2.85 5.26 -1.28
N LEU A 109 3.31 6.05 -2.27
CA LEU A 109 4.63 6.69 -2.26
C LEU A 109 4.83 7.68 -1.09
N PRO A 110 3.84 8.53 -0.70
CA PRO A 110 4.00 9.42 0.44
C PRO A 110 4.19 8.69 1.77
N LEU A 111 3.54 7.53 1.94
CA LEU A 111 3.66 6.71 3.17
C LEU A 111 5.06 6.11 3.27
N LEU A 112 5.58 5.55 2.17
CA LEU A 112 6.95 5.06 2.10
C LEU A 112 7.98 6.17 2.30
N THR A 113 7.72 7.36 1.74
CA THR A 113 8.56 8.55 1.95
C THR A 113 8.64 8.91 3.43
N ALA A 114 7.50 8.88 4.14
CA ALA A 114 7.46 9.16 5.57
C ALA A 114 8.28 8.13 6.38
N ILE A 115 8.17 6.84 6.04
CA ILE A 115 8.97 5.78 6.68
C ILE A 115 10.47 6.03 6.47
N VAL A 116 10.90 6.28 5.23
CA VAL A 116 12.31 6.54 4.91
C VAL A 116 12.81 7.79 5.63
N ARG A 117 12.04 8.88 5.65
CA ARG A 117 12.40 10.10 6.36
C ARG A 117 12.54 9.89 7.86
N ALA A 118 11.67 9.08 8.46
CA ALA A 118 11.74 8.75 9.87
C ALA A 118 13.01 7.95 10.25
N THR A 119 13.75 7.42 9.27
CA THR A 119 15.06 6.80 9.53
C THR A 119 16.20 7.81 9.71
N ILE A 120 16.00 9.07 9.34
CA ILE A 120 17.06 10.10 9.41
C ILE A 120 17.26 10.51 10.87
N GLY A 121 18.51 10.47 11.33
CA GLY A 121 18.89 10.85 12.69
C GLY A 121 18.72 9.74 13.72
N ILE A 122 18.28 8.55 13.30
CA ILE A 122 18.22 7.36 14.15
C ILE A 122 19.31 6.35 13.76
N ARG A 123 19.64 5.45 14.70
CA ARG A 123 20.62 4.39 14.48
C ARG A 123 20.00 3.04 14.78
N TRP A 124 20.40 2.01 14.06
CA TRP A 124 19.94 0.64 14.28
C TRP A 124 21.10 -0.35 14.23
N ARG A 125 20.90 -1.51 14.84
CA ARG A 125 21.87 -2.60 14.79
C ARG A 125 21.88 -3.21 13.39
N GLU A 126 23.07 -3.55 12.89
CA GLU A 126 23.24 -4.19 11.57
C GLU A 126 22.54 -5.56 11.46
N ARG A 127 22.24 -6.18 12.60
CA ARG A 127 21.50 -7.44 12.69
C ARG A 127 20.34 -7.27 13.67
N GLY A 128 19.19 -7.82 13.30
CA GLY A 128 17.98 -7.80 14.10
C GLY A 128 16.78 -7.20 13.35
N GLU A 129 15.67 -7.15 14.06
CA GLU A 129 14.33 -6.80 13.55
C GLU A 129 14.31 -5.52 12.71
N MET A 130 14.99 -4.47 13.17
CA MET A 130 15.00 -3.19 12.46
C MET A 130 15.65 -3.30 11.06
N THR A 131 16.78 -3.99 10.93
CA THR A 131 17.45 -4.16 9.63
C THR A 131 16.62 -5.05 8.70
N GLU A 132 16.02 -6.12 9.23
CA GLU A 132 15.13 -7.01 8.48
C GLU A 132 13.92 -6.24 7.96
N LEU A 133 13.29 -5.41 8.81
CA LEU A 133 12.13 -4.61 8.45
C LEU A 133 12.48 -3.54 7.40
N LEU A 134 13.63 -2.87 7.52
CA LEU A 134 14.08 -1.89 6.53
C LEU A 134 14.38 -2.53 5.17
N ALA A 135 14.84 -3.80 5.14
CA ALA A 135 14.96 -4.56 3.90
C ALA A 135 13.58 -4.88 3.28
N VAL A 136 12.55 -5.09 4.11
CA VAL A 136 11.16 -5.21 3.61
C VAL A 136 10.67 -3.87 3.06
N VAL A 137 10.98 -2.73 3.71
CA VAL A 137 10.65 -1.39 3.19
C VAL A 137 11.31 -1.15 1.82
N ASP A 138 12.57 -1.53 1.66
CA ASP A 138 13.30 -1.45 0.38
C ASP A 138 12.59 -2.22 -0.73
N HIS A 139 12.08 -3.42 -0.41
CA HIS A 139 11.26 -4.20 -1.33
C HIS A 139 9.91 -3.52 -1.64
N ASP A 140 9.21 -3.02 -0.62
CA ASP A 140 7.91 -2.36 -0.76
C ASP A 140 7.99 -1.10 -1.63
N ILE A 141 9.10 -0.34 -1.56
CA ILE A 141 9.33 0.80 -2.46
C ILE A 141 9.34 0.36 -3.93
N SER A 142 10.03 -0.74 -4.23
CA SER A 142 10.09 -1.26 -5.61
C SER A 142 8.71 -1.72 -6.10
N GLN A 143 7.91 -2.34 -5.22
CA GLN A 143 6.54 -2.75 -5.54
C GLN A 143 5.60 -1.55 -5.75
N ALA A 144 5.73 -0.52 -4.91
CA ALA A 144 4.95 0.71 -5.04
C ALA A 144 5.25 1.42 -6.37
N ILE A 145 6.52 1.55 -6.74
CA ILE A 145 6.94 2.13 -8.04
C ILE A 145 6.34 1.34 -9.20
N GLN A 146 6.41 0.01 -9.15
CA GLN A 146 5.83 -0.83 -10.19
C GLN A 146 4.31 -0.65 -10.29
N SER A 147 3.61 -0.62 -9.16
CA SER A 147 2.17 -0.35 -9.10
C SER A 147 1.83 1.03 -9.66
N THR A 148 2.63 2.06 -9.37
CA THR A 148 2.42 3.40 -9.94
C THR A 148 2.61 3.41 -11.46
N LYS A 149 3.59 2.68 -12.01
CA LYS A 149 3.76 2.56 -13.46
C LYS A 149 2.53 1.94 -14.13
N GLU A 150 1.97 0.90 -13.52
CA GLU A 150 0.74 0.26 -14.00
C GLU A 150 -0.48 1.19 -13.90
N GLU A 151 -0.56 1.97 -12.81
CA GLU A 151 -1.62 2.96 -12.59
C GLU A 151 -1.58 4.10 -13.62
N ILE A 152 -0.38 4.55 -14.01
CA ILE A 152 -0.18 5.51 -15.11
C ILE A 152 -0.58 4.88 -16.44
N ALA A 153 -0.10 3.67 -16.72
CA ALA A 153 -0.37 2.97 -17.99
C ALA A 153 -1.87 2.68 -18.19
N SER A 154 -2.63 2.49 -17.10
CA SER A 154 -4.08 2.31 -17.16
C SER A 154 -4.88 3.61 -17.34
N GLY A 155 -4.20 4.77 -17.44
CA GLY A 155 -4.85 6.07 -17.55
C GLY A 155 -5.68 6.44 -16.31
N SER A 156 -5.34 5.88 -15.15
CA SER A 156 -6.09 6.08 -13.89
C SER A 156 -5.56 7.25 -13.04
N ILE A 157 -4.55 7.96 -13.54
CA ILE A 157 -3.93 9.11 -12.88
C ILE A 157 -4.34 10.38 -13.61
N ASP A 158 -5.06 11.25 -12.89
CA ASP A 158 -5.50 12.54 -13.39
C ASP A 158 -4.38 13.59 -13.35
N ASP A 159 -3.47 13.49 -12.36
CA ASP A 159 -2.36 14.43 -12.16
C ASP A 159 -1.00 13.73 -12.11
N ILE A 160 -0.35 13.63 -13.27
CA ILE A 160 1.00 13.06 -13.41
C ILE A 160 2.05 13.92 -12.70
N THR A 161 1.81 15.23 -12.54
CA THR A 161 2.74 16.14 -11.87
C THR A 161 2.81 15.81 -10.38
N ALA A 162 1.67 15.58 -9.73
CA ALA A 162 1.64 15.12 -8.34
C ALA A 162 2.39 13.80 -8.13
N VAL A 163 2.35 12.89 -9.11
CA VAL A 163 3.10 11.63 -9.05
C VAL A 163 4.60 11.86 -9.17
N ARG A 164 5.03 12.72 -10.10
CA ARG A 164 6.43 13.13 -10.24
C ARG A 164 6.95 13.76 -8.95
N ASP A 165 6.18 14.65 -8.35
CA ASP A 165 6.54 15.29 -7.08
C ASP A 165 6.66 14.27 -5.94
N ALA A 166 5.73 13.30 -5.86
CA ALA A 166 5.79 12.24 -4.87
C ALA A 166 7.02 11.33 -5.07
N ALA A 167 7.33 10.97 -6.31
CA ALA A 167 8.52 10.19 -6.65
C ALA A 167 9.81 10.93 -6.30
N GLU A 168 9.89 12.23 -6.60
CA GLU A 168 11.04 13.06 -6.28
C GLU A 168 11.24 13.21 -4.76
N ARG A 169 10.15 13.40 -4.00
CA ARG A 169 10.23 13.44 -2.53
C ARG A 169 10.75 12.12 -1.94
N LEU A 170 10.34 10.98 -2.51
CA LEU A 170 10.86 9.67 -2.11
C LEU A 170 12.35 9.54 -2.45
N ARG A 171 12.77 9.98 -3.65
CA ARG A 171 14.17 10.00 -4.07
C ARG A 171 15.03 10.79 -3.09
N LEU A 172 14.61 12.02 -2.77
CA LEU A 172 15.33 12.88 -1.84
C LEU A 172 15.42 12.24 -0.44
N ALA A 173 14.34 11.64 0.05
CA ALA A 173 14.35 10.94 1.35
C ALA A 173 15.36 9.78 1.36
N VAL A 174 15.43 8.97 0.30
CA VAL A 174 16.38 7.86 0.17
C VAL A 174 17.83 8.37 0.12
N VAL A 175 18.08 9.46 -0.61
CA VAL A 175 19.40 10.11 -0.68
C VAL A 175 19.83 10.67 0.68
N ASP A 176 18.93 11.35 1.39
CA ASP A 176 19.25 11.95 2.68
C ASP A 176 19.44 10.88 3.77
N SER A 177 18.63 9.81 3.76
CA SER A 177 18.86 8.62 4.60
C SER A 177 20.24 8.00 4.33
N ARG A 178 20.67 7.88 3.06
CA ARG A 178 22.02 7.38 2.74
C ARG A 178 23.13 8.25 3.34
N LYS A 179 23.00 9.58 3.21
CA LYS A 179 23.98 10.51 3.78
C LYS A 179 24.05 10.36 5.30
N ASP A 180 22.89 10.33 5.97
CA ASP A 180 22.78 10.17 7.41
C ASP A 180 23.42 8.86 7.90
N VAL A 181 23.07 7.73 7.27
CA VAL A 181 23.65 6.41 7.58
C VAL A 181 25.18 6.39 7.44
N SER A 182 25.71 7.13 6.47
CA SER A 182 27.16 7.25 6.27
C SER A 182 27.86 8.00 7.41
N THR A 183 27.17 8.91 8.11
CA THR A 183 27.77 9.69 9.22
C THR A 183 28.12 8.84 10.45
N TRP A 184 27.44 7.71 10.63
CA TRP A 184 27.66 6.79 11.74
C TRP A 184 28.19 5.42 11.31
N ASN A 185 28.68 5.31 10.06
CA ASN A 185 29.21 4.08 9.47
C ASN A 185 28.23 2.90 9.49
N GLY A 186 26.93 3.18 9.32
CA GLY A 186 25.91 2.14 9.23
C GLY A 186 25.82 1.49 7.86
N ARG A 187 25.13 0.34 7.78
CA ARG A 187 24.78 -0.28 6.50
C ARG A 187 23.50 0.33 5.94
N PHE A 188 23.61 0.96 4.77
CA PHE A 188 22.47 1.54 4.06
C PHE A 188 21.46 0.46 3.61
N PRO A 189 20.17 0.55 4.02
CA PRO A 189 19.20 -0.52 3.79
C PRO A 189 18.45 -0.40 2.46
N PHE A 190 18.38 0.80 1.85
CA PHE A 190 17.50 1.06 0.70
C PHE A 190 18.20 0.95 -0.66
N GLY A 191 19.08 -0.04 -0.80
CA GLY A 191 19.92 -0.20 -1.98
C GLY A 191 19.12 -0.48 -3.26
N ARG A 192 18.07 -1.31 -3.17
CA ARG A 192 17.24 -1.67 -4.32
C ARG A 192 16.32 -0.52 -4.71
N ALA A 193 15.73 0.15 -3.73
CA ALA A 193 14.88 1.32 -3.92
C ALA A 193 15.65 2.45 -4.63
N ASP A 194 16.89 2.74 -4.23
CA ASP A 194 17.70 3.76 -4.89
C ASP A 194 17.90 3.48 -6.39
N ILE A 195 18.18 2.22 -6.75
CA ILE A 195 18.29 1.79 -8.15
C ILE A 195 16.94 1.91 -8.86
N SER A 196 15.87 1.37 -8.25
CA SER A 196 14.52 1.38 -8.81
C SER A 196 14.03 2.80 -9.11
N ILE A 197 14.31 3.76 -8.21
CA ILE A 197 13.96 5.17 -8.37
C ILE A 197 14.81 5.81 -9.47
N HIS A 198 16.12 5.57 -9.50
CA HIS A 198 16.99 6.10 -10.57
C HIS A 198 16.60 5.59 -11.97
N CYS A 199 16.17 4.33 -12.09
CA CYS A 199 15.71 3.76 -13.34
C CYS A 199 14.29 4.19 -13.71
N TRP A 200 13.54 4.78 -12.78
CA TRP A 200 12.18 5.23 -13.04
C TRP A 200 12.19 6.62 -13.68
N LYS A 201 12.07 6.65 -15.01
CA LYS A 201 11.86 7.87 -15.78
C LYS A 201 10.36 8.16 -15.85
N LEU A 202 9.91 9.20 -15.15
CA LEU A 202 8.54 9.74 -15.18
C LEU A 202 8.45 10.99 -16.04
#